data_AF-A0A522K1Q8-F1
#
_entry.id   AF-A0A522K1Q8-F1
#
_cell.length_a   1.000
_cell.length_b   1.000
_cell.length_c   1.000
_cell.angle_alpha   90.00
_cell.angle_beta   90.00
_cell.angle_gamma   90.00
#
_symmetry.space_group_name_H-M   'P 1'
#
loop_
_entity.id
_entity.type
_entity.pdbx_description
1 polymer ?
#
loop_
_entity_poly.entity_id
_entity_poly.type
_entity_poly.pdbx_seq_one_letter_code
_entity_poly.pdbx_strand_id
1 'polypeptide(L)'
;AAQTEPNLNYVDIDPGKSLKFSFVADVPGAFIYHCETQPILLHVASGMYGVLVVDPKVPLPPASESFVIEQSEWYTQQVAGKLMGPDYQKMITERPDEVVFNGVAFQYREHPLVATAGKRIRIYFVDAGPNLWTSFHVIGSMFDKVYPDGDPAHALTDVSTYTVGPGAGAIFDLVIPKPGKYAFVDHDMAHLMIGAVGVIDVRANGAASAEAPAVTAPPVVSAPAASQTLAPEPSGPYHFDSTKGAALFSANCAACHQATGLGMAGVFPPLKGNAAVLDPDPTKQIEAVLHGLHGENIGGTVYATPMPAFGNSLNNTDIANIINHERSSWGNQSKLITANDVKAGRKARLK
;
A
#
# COMPACT_ATOMS: atom_id res chain seq x y z
N ALA A 1 18.84 22.55 -6.81
CA ALA A 1 17.64 23.41 -6.76
C ALA A 1 17.95 24.83 -7.27
N ALA A 2 16.94 25.60 -7.69
CA ALA A 2 17.14 26.99 -8.10
C ALA A 2 17.41 27.89 -6.88
N GLN A 3 18.61 28.48 -6.81
CA GLN A 3 18.92 29.53 -5.85
C GLN A 3 18.64 30.88 -6.51
N THR A 4 17.50 31.49 -6.19
CA THR A 4 17.11 32.78 -6.77
C THR A 4 16.24 33.59 -5.81
N GLU A 5 16.09 34.89 -6.07
CA GLU A 5 15.27 35.79 -5.27
C GLU A 5 13.78 35.42 -5.41
N PRO A 6 13.10 34.99 -4.32
CA PRO A 6 11.70 34.57 -4.40
C PRO A 6 10.77 35.67 -4.91
N ASN A 7 10.99 36.90 -4.46
CA ASN A 7 10.18 38.06 -4.84
C ASN A 7 10.26 38.43 -6.32
N LEU A 8 11.26 37.92 -7.05
CA LEU A 8 11.43 38.16 -8.48
C LEU A 8 10.87 37.02 -9.32
N ASN A 9 11.17 35.78 -8.94
CA ASN A 9 10.97 34.61 -9.80
C ASN A 9 9.86 33.66 -9.32
N TYR A 10 9.39 33.79 -8.08
CA TYR A 10 8.30 33.00 -7.50
C TYR A 10 7.06 33.89 -7.28
N VAL A 11 6.63 34.53 -8.38
CA VAL A 11 5.43 35.39 -8.41
C VAL A 11 4.25 34.64 -9.00
N ASP A 12 3.04 35.09 -8.65
CA ASP A 12 1.82 34.52 -9.22
C ASP A 12 1.72 34.79 -10.73
N ILE A 13 1.32 33.76 -11.47
CA ILE A 13 1.14 33.81 -12.93
C ILE A 13 -0.33 33.55 -13.24
N ASP A 14 -1.05 34.60 -13.63
CA ASP A 14 -2.47 34.50 -13.99
C ASP A 14 -2.69 33.57 -15.20
N PRO A 15 -3.88 32.96 -15.34
CA PRO A 15 -4.24 32.14 -16.49
C PRO A 15 -3.96 32.84 -17.83
N GLY A 16 -3.20 32.17 -18.69
CA GLY A 16 -2.81 32.71 -20.00
C GLY A 16 -1.62 33.69 -19.98
N LYS A 17 -0.99 33.91 -18.82
CA LYS A 17 0.27 34.66 -18.69
C LYS A 17 1.47 33.71 -18.63
N SER A 18 2.68 34.28 -18.71
CA SER A 18 3.93 33.53 -18.67
C SER A 18 5.05 34.36 -18.04
N LEU A 19 5.92 33.68 -17.29
CA LEU A 19 7.20 34.20 -16.79
C LEU A 19 8.33 33.28 -17.26
N LYS A 20 9.52 33.84 -17.46
CA LYS A 20 10.75 33.08 -17.72
C LYS A 20 11.87 33.62 -16.85
N PHE A 21 12.61 32.72 -16.22
CA PHE A 21 13.84 33.05 -15.51
C PHE A 21 14.88 31.96 -15.75
N SER A 22 16.14 32.26 -15.41
CA SER A 22 17.26 31.34 -15.56
C SER A 22 17.99 31.21 -14.23
N PHE A 23 18.48 30.01 -13.93
CA PHE A 23 19.34 29.74 -12.79
C PHE A 23 20.43 28.73 -13.21
N VAL A 24 21.48 28.63 -12.41
CA VAL A 24 22.53 27.62 -12.60
C VAL A 24 22.22 26.43 -11.68
N ALA A 25 22.13 25.23 -12.25
CA ALA A 25 21.99 23.99 -11.48
C ALA A 25 23.39 23.45 -11.11
N ASP A 26 23.96 23.95 -10.03
CA ASP A 26 25.33 23.64 -9.58
C ASP A 26 25.41 22.60 -8.45
N VAL A 27 24.32 22.38 -7.72
CA VAL A 27 24.19 21.35 -6.69
C VAL A 27 23.55 20.09 -7.29
N PRO A 28 24.23 18.93 -7.30
CA PRO A 28 23.65 17.68 -7.77
C PRO A 28 22.59 17.18 -6.81
N GLY A 29 21.57 16.51 -7.33
CA GLY A 29 20.49 16.02 -6.49
C GLY A 29 19.22 15.57 -7.20
N ALA A 30 18.32 14.99 -6.42
CA ALA A 30 16.91 14.91 -6.73
C ALA A 30 16.20 15.95 -5.85
N PHE A 31 15.62 16.96 -6.47
CA PHE A 31 14.97 18.07 -5.78
C PHE A 31 13.50 18.13 -6.16
N ILE A 32 12.65 18.49 -5.20
CA ILE A 32 11.28 18.89 -5.51
C ILE A 32 11.29 20.24 -6.25
N TYR A 33 10.33 20.44 -7.13
CA TYR A 33 9.76 21.76 -7.42
C TYR A 33 8.26 21.70 -7.15
N HIS A 34 7.67 22.78 -6.66
CA HIS A 34 6.23 22.83 -6.39
C HIS A 34 5.68 24.24 -6.57
N CYS A 35 4.36 24.36 -6.58
CA CYS A 35 3.70 25.67 -6.64
C CYS A 35 3.87 26.44 -5.32
N GLU A 36 4.11 27.74 -5.40
CA GLU A 36 4.21 28.65 -4.25
C GLU A 36 3.06 29.68 -4.19
N THR A 37 2.06 29.58 -5.07
CA THR A 37 0.86 30.42 -5.04
C THR A 37 -0.01 30.09 -3.82
N GLN A 38 -0.54 31.12 -3.16
CA GLN A 38 -1.37 30.94 -1.96
C GLN A 38 -2.80 30.44 -2.30
N PRO A 39 -3.39 29.54 -1.49
CA PRO A 39 -2.79 28.85 -0.35
C PRO A 39 -1.92 27.66 -0.81
N ILE A 40 -0.62 27.70 -0.49
CA ILE A 40 0.39 26.75 -0.99
C ILE A 40 -0.01 25.30 -0.72
N LEU A 41 -0.48 25.01 0.50
CA LEU A 41 -0.91 23.68 0.91
C LEU A 41 -1.95 23.09 -0.04
N LEU A 42 -2.92 23.89 -0.48
CA LEU A 42 -3.96 23.42 -1.40
C LEU A 42 -3.39 23.08 -2.77
N HIS A 43 -2.48 23.90 -3.29
CA HIS A 43 -1.87 23.70 -4.60
C HIS A 43 -0.99 22.43 -4.61
N VAL A 44 -0.12 22.28 -3.61
CA VAL A 44 0.75 21.11 -3.48
C VAL A 44 -0.07 19.85 -3.25
N ALA A 45 -1.02 19.85 -2.30
CA ALA A 45 -1.91 18.71 -2.05
C ALA A 45 -2.85 18.37 -3.22
N SER A 46 -3.00 19.29 -4.19
CA SER A 46 -3.75 19.05 -5.43
C SER A 46 -2.87 18.54 -6.58
N GLY A 47 -1.59 18.25 -6.33
CA GLY A 47 -0.68 17.64 -7.30
C GLY A 47 0.27 18.60 -8.00
N MET A 48 0.40 19.86 -7.54
CA MET A 48 1.31 20.82 -8.17
C MET A 48 2.74 20.71 -7.64
N TYR A 49 3.38 19.59 -7.96
CA TYR A 49 4.76 19.26 -7.61
C TYR A 49 5.45 18.48 -8.73
N GLY A 50 6.74 18.22 -8.58
CA GLY A 50 7.49 17.31 -9.43
C GLY A 50 8.97 17.26 -9.07
N VAL A 51 9.74 16.52 -9.87
CA VAL A 51 11.14 16.22 -9.58
C VAL A 51 12.08 16.89 -10.58
N LEU A 52 13.06 17.62 -10.07
CA LEU A 52 14.23 18.13 -10.79
C LEU A 52 15.46 17.28 -10.42
N VAL A 53 15.98 16.53 -11.39
CA VAL A 53 17.25 15.81 -11.24
C VAL A 53 18.39 16.66 -11.79
N VAL A 54 19.44 16.83 -10.99
CA VAL A 54 20.70 17.46 -11.36
C VAL A 54 21.82 16.44 -11.20
N ASP A 55 22.40 16.00 -12.31
CA ASP A 55 23.50 15.03 -12.26
C ASP A 55 24.79 15.67 -11.69
N PRO A 56 25.60 14.92 -10.93
CA PRO A 56 26.90 15.39 -10.47
C PRO A 56 27.89 15.55 -11.62
N LYS A 57 28.78 16.53 -11.48
CA LYS A 57 29.87 16.79 -12.44
C LYS A 57 30.74 15.56 -12.69
N VAL A 58 31.00 14.80 -11.63
CA VAL A 58 31.59 13.46 -11.72
C VAL A 58 30.43 12.48 -11.79
N PRO A 59 30.24 11.78 -12.92
CA PRO A 59 29.08 10.90 -13.09
C PRO A 59 29.06 9.82 -12.02
N LEU A 60 27.86 9.55 -11.48
CA LEU A 60 27.61 8.36 -10.68
C LEU A 60 27.89 7.09 -11.51
N PRO A 61 28.17 5.95 -10.88
CA PRO A 61 28.32 4.69 -11.61
C PRO A 61 27.07 4.42 -12.47
N PRO A 62 27.21 3.83 -13.66
CA PRO A 62 26.09 3.63 -14.56
C PRO A 62 25.05 2.69 -13.93
N ALA A 63 23.79 3.09 -14.01
CA ALA A 63 22.65 2.23 -13.72
C ALA A 63 22.14 1.61 -15.03
N SER A 64 21.67 0.36 -14.97
CA SER A 64 21.00 -0.30 -16.09
C SER A 64 19.58 0.22 -16.25
N GLU A 65 18.91 0.45 -15.13
CA GLU A 65 17.58 1.02 -15.06
C GLU A 65 17.56 2.20 -14.08
N SER A 66 16.91 3.30 -14.49
CA SER A 66 16.72 4.49 -13.66
C SER A 66 15.24 4.82 -13.56
N PHE A 67 14.74 5.07 -12.35
CA PHE A 67 13.36 5.44 -12.08
C PHE A 67 13.29 6.77 -11.35
N VAL A 68 12.23 7.53 -11.60
CA VAL A 68 11.85 8.68 -10.79
C VAL A 68 10.60 8.29 -10.02
N ILE A 69 10.68 8.33 -8.69
CA ILE A 69 9.58 8.01 -7.79
C ILE A 69 9.33 9.23 -6.90
N GLU A 70 8.07 9.62 -6.81
CA GLU A 70 7.61 10.75 -6.03
C GLU A 70 6.53 10.24 -5.08
N GLN A 71 6.76 10.33 -3.77
CA GLN A 71 5.68 10.11 -2.80
C GLN A 71 4.85 11.37 -2.63
N SER A 72 3.54 11.21 -2.52
CA SER A 72 2.61 12.31 -2.23
C SER A 72 1.34 11.84 -1.54
N GLU A 73 0.53 12.79 -1.08
CA GLU A 73 -0.69 12.54 -0.34
C GLU A 73 -1.93 13.10 -1.05
N TRP A 74 -3.04 12.36 -1.03
CA TRP A 74 -4.34 12.85 -1.46
C TRP A 74 -5.28 13.04 -0.27
N TYR A 75 -5.87 14.24 -0.21
CA TYR A 75 -6.83 14.67 0.80
C TYR A 75 -8.14 15.01 0.11
N THR A 76 -9.13 14.14 0.19
CA THR A 76 -10.26 14.16 -0.72
C THR A 76 -11.62 14.27 -0.03
N GLN A 77 -12.55 14.94 -0.69
CA GLN A 77 -13.97 14.95 -0.36
C GLN A 77 -14.80 14.81 -1.64
N GLN A 78 -15.97 14.21 -1.52
CA GLN A 78 -16.87 14.04 -2.66
C GLN A 78 -17.48 15.39 -3.04
N VAL A 79 -17.28 15.82 -4.29
CA VAL A 79 -17.82 17.09 -4.80
C VAL A 79 -19.11 16.87 -5.60
N ALA A 80 -19.10 15.89 -6.51
CA ALA A 80 -20.28 15.58 -7.33
C ALA A 80 -20.19 14.17 -7.93
N GLY A 81 -21.18 13.31 -7.66
CA GLY A 81 -21.16 11.94 -8.19
C GLY A 81 -19.89 11.21 -7.77
N LYS A 82 -19.05 10.77 -8.70
CA LYS A 82 -17.74 10.15 -8.40
C LYS A 82 -16.56 11.14 -8.40
N LEU A 83 -16.81 12.43 -8.65
CA LEU A 83 -15.78 13.44 -8.63
C LEU A 83 -15.36 13.73 -7.19
N MET A 84 -14.09 13.49 -6.92
CA MET A 84 -13.42 13.88 -5.70
C MET A 84 -12.71 15.22 -5.90
N GLY A 85 -12.72 16.07 -4.89
CA GLY A 85 -11.97 17.32 -4.84
C GLY A 85 -11.20 17.44 -3.53
N PRO A 86 -10.37 18.47 -3.36
CA PRO A 86 -9.52 18.64 -2.20
C PRO A 86 -10.32 18.90 -0.92
N ASP A 87 -9.96 18.25 0.19
CA ASP A 87 -10.45 18.53 1.54
C ASP A 87 -9.37 19.23 2.39
N TYR A 88 -9.50 20.54 2.54
CA TYR A 88 -8.51 21.35 3.26
C TYR A 88 -8.43 21.05 4.76
N GLN A 89 -9.53 20.57 5.38
CA GLN A 89 -9.50 20.21 6.81
C GLN A 89 -8.68 18.94 7.04
N LYS A 90 -8.82 17.96 6.15
CA LYS A 90 -7.96 16.77 6.18
C LYS A 90 -6.49 17.12 5.95
N MET A 91 -6.20 18.07 5.05
CA MET A 91 -4.83 18.55 4.78
C MET A 91 -4.17 19.11 6.06
N ILE A 92 -4.83 20.04 6.76
CA ILE A 92 -4.24 20.68 7.96
C ILE A 92 -4.22 19.77 9.21
N THR A 93 -4.95 18.65 9.19
CA THR A 93 -4.96 17.67 10.28
C THR A 93 -4.16 16.41 9.95
N GLU A 94 -3.47 16.41 8.80
CA GLU A 94 -2.58 15.33 8.35
C GLU A 94 -3.32 13.98 8.28
N ARG A 95 -4.54 13.98 7.74
CA ARG A 95 -5.38 12.80 7.53
C ARG A 95 -5.60 12.49 6.05
N PRO A 96 -4.60 11.97 5.33
CA PRO A 96 -4.78 11.63 3.92
C PRO A 96 -5.78 10.47 3.75
N ASP A 97 -6.51 10.49 2.64
CA ASP A 97 -7.28 9.33 2.19
C ASP A 97 -6.38 8.33 1.43
N GLU A 98 -5.35 8.85 0.76
CA GLU A 98 -4.35 8.05 0.05
C GLU A 98 -2.95 8.62 0.25
N VAL A 99 -1.95 7.74 0.35
CA VAL A 99 -0.53 8.08 0.20
C VAL A 99 -0.04 7.27 -0.98
N VAL A 100 0.61 7.91 -1.94
CA VAL A 100 0.79 7.35 -3.28
C VAL A 100 2.20 7.55 -3.76
N PHE A 101 2.65 6.66 -4.64
CA PHE A 101 3.80 6.92 -5.49
C PHE A 101 3.31 7.40 -6.86
N ASN A 102 3.85 8.50 -7.37
CA ASN A 102 3.58 9.13 -8.67
C ASN A 102 2.09 9.42 -8.93
N GLY A 103 1.37 9.87 -7.88
CA GLY A 103 0.04 10.44 -7.99
C GLY A 103 -1.13 9.46 -8.07
N VAL A 104 -0.91 8.14 -8.10
CA VAL A 104 -2.00 7.14 -8.17
C VAL A 104 -1.76 6.02 -7.17
N ALA A 105 -2.73 5.82 -6.27
CA ALA A 105 -2.66 4.77 -5.26
C ALA A 105 -2.52 3.39 -5.90
N PHE A 106 -1.58 2.58 -5.38
CA PHE A 106 -1.32 1.21 -5.82
C PHE A 106 -0.90 1.03 -7.29
N GLN A 107 -0.64 2.09 -8.06
CA GLN A 107 -0.36 1.95 -9.49
C GLN A 107 0.82 1.03 -9.79
N TYR A 108 1.87 1.07 -8.97
CA TYR A 108 3.07 0.25 -9.17
C TYR A 108 2.95 -1.18 -8.63
N ARG A 109 1.86 -1.48 -7.91
CA ARG A 109 1.45 -2.85 -7.64
C ARG A 109 0.81 -3.47 -8.88
N GLU A 110 -0.03 -2.70 -9.57
CA GLU A 110 -0.75 -3.13 -10.78
C GLU A 110 0.11 -3.05 -12.04
N HIS A 111 1.07 -2.12 -12.06
CA HIS A 111 2.03 -1.87 -13.12
C HIS A 111 3.46 -1.85 -12.57
N PRO A 112 4.03 -3.03 -12.25
CA PRO A 112 5.37 -3.12 -11.66
C PRO A 112 6.46 -2.45 -12.51
N LEU A 113 7.41 -1.82 -11.84
CA LEU A 113 8.67 -1.40 -12.45
C LEU A 113 9.47 -2.64 -12.86
N VAL A 114 10.23 -2.58 -13.95
CA VAL A 114 10.97 -3.73 -14.46
C VAL A 114 12.47 -3.47 -14.37
N ALA A 115 13.20 -4.39 -13.74
CA ALA A 115 14.65 -4.29 -13.61
C ALA A 115 15.32 -5.63 -13.89
N THR A 116 16.65 -5.62 -14.02
CA THR A 116 17.41 -6.80 -14.38
C THR A 116 18.25 -7.32 -13.21
N ALA A 117 18.16 -8.62 -12.92
CA ALA A 117 18.90 -9.25 -11.83
C ALA A 117 20.41 -9.04 -11.98
N GLY A 118 21.07 -8.68 -10.87
CA GLY A 118 22.49 -8.38 -10.80
C GLY A 118 22.91 -7.09 -11.50
N LYS A 119 21.96 -6.30 -12.03
CA LYS A 119 22.21 -4.97 -12.58
C LYS A 119 21.84 -3.90 -11.56
N ARG A 120 22.48 -2.74 -11.69
CA ARG A 120 22.25 -1.58 -10.83
C ARG A 120 20.95 -0.91 -11.24
N ILE A 121 20.08 -0.74 -10.26
CA ILE A 121 18.88 0.09 -10.32
C ILE A 121 19.21 1.40 -9.63
N ARG A 122 18.83 2.52 -10.25
CA ARG A 122 18.86 3.84 -9.61
C ARG A 122 17.46 4.38 -9.46
N ILE A 123 17.12 4.87 -8.27
CA ILE A 123 15.85 5.52 -7.98
C ILE A 123 16.15 6.95 -7.56
N TYR A 124 15.67 7.92 -8.33
CA TYR A 124 15.61 9.32 -7.94
C TYR A 124 14.29 9.51 -7.20
N PHE A 125 14.37 9.64 -5.88
CA PHE A 125 13.19 9.71 -5.03
C PHE A 125 13.01 11.13 -4.50
N VAL A 126 11.77 11.60 -4.51
CA VAL A 126 11.35 12.82 -3.81
C VAL A 126 10.13 12.49 -2.97
N ASP A 127 10.11 12.98 -1.74
CA ASP A 127 8.87 13.06 -0.98
C ASP A 127 8.27 14.44 -1.21
N ALA A 128 7.22 14.50 -2.02
CA ALA A 128 6.53 15.75 -2.31
C ALA A 128 5.61 16.21 -1.17
N GLY A 129 5.28 15.31 -0.26
CA GLY A 129 4.35 15.55 0.83
C GLY A 129 2.91 15.83 0.37
N PRO A 130 2.24 16.86 0.92
CA PRO A 130 2.85 18.03 1.55
C PRO A 130 3.26 17.90 3.02
N ASN A 131 2.83 16.87 3.75
CA ASN A 131 2.94 16.87 5.21
C ASN A 131 3.74 15.70 5.78
N LEU A 132 3.59 14.51 5.21
CA LEU A 132 4.02 13.26 5.79
C LEU A 132 5.45 12.95 5.38
N TRP A 133 6.09 12.17 6.23
CA TRP A 133 7.43 11.64 6.00
C TRP A 133 7.33 10.27 5.35
N THR A 134 8.24 9.99 4.44
CA THR A 134 8.42 8.66 3.88
C THR A 134 9.49 7.90 4.64
N SER A 135 9.20 6.67 5.08
CA SER A 135 10.22 5.69 5.47
C SER A 135 10.51 4.73 4.31
N PHE A 136 11.24 5.19 3.29
CA PHE A 136 11.36 4.47 2.02
C PHE A 136 12.15 3.18 2.20
N HIS A 137 11.56 2.06 1.76
CA HIS A 137 12.09 0.72 1.95
C HIS A 137 11.82 -0.18 0.74
N VAL A 138 12.76 -1.05 0.40
CA VAL A 138 12.58 -2.12 -0.58
C VAL A 138 12.67 -3.48 0.11
N ILE A 139 11.52 -4.16 0.25
CA ILE A 139 11.39 -5.44 0.92
C ILE A 139 12.21 -6.51 0.20
N GLY A 140 13.04 -7.21 0.96
CA GLY A 140 13.91 -8.28 0.44
C GLY A 140 15.18 -7.76 -0.25
N SER A 141 15.49 -6.47 -0.14
CA SER A 141 16.70 -5.85 -0.67
C SER A 141 17.32 -4.87 0.35
N MET A 142 18.47 -4.31 -0.02
CA MET A 142 19.15 -3.23 0.69
C MET A 142 19.63 -2.21 -0.34
N PHE A 143 19.71 -0.95 0.07
CA PHE A 143 20.33 0.09 -0.73
C PHE A 143 21.86 -0.02 -0.59
N ASP A 144 22.54 -0.29 -1.71
CA ASP A 144 24.00 -0.27 -1.78
C ASP A 144 24.52 1.13 -1.48
N LYS A 145 23.82 2.15 -2.01
CA LYS A 145 24.07 3.55 -1.72
C LYS A 145 22.77 4.32 -1.54
N VAL A 146 22.77 5.20 -0.54
CA VAL A 146 21.81 6.29 -0.42
C VAL A 146 22.58 7.59 -0.52
N TYR A 147 22.14 8.49 -1.38
CA TYR A 147 22.69 9.82 -1.54
C TYR A 147 21.67 10.83 -1.03
N PRO A 148 21.76 11.27 0.25
CA PRO A 148 20.92 12.34 0.78
C PRO A 148 21.06 13.59 -0.07
N ASP A 149 19.95 14.15 -0.55
CA ASP A 149 19.90 15.27 -1.49
C ASP A 149 20.70 15.06 -2.80
N GLY A 150 21.22 13.85 -3.04
CA GLY A 150 21.98 13.37 -4.20
C GLY A 150 23.45 13.77 -4.33
N ASP A 151 24.10 14.28 -3.27
CA ASP A 151 25.55 14.51 -3.25
C ASP A 151 26.35 13.20 -3.02
N PRO A 152 27.20 12.76 -3.98
CA PRO A 152 28.05 11.59 -3.82
C PRO A 152 28.98 11.61 -2.59
N ALA A 153 29.35 12.80 -2.10
CA ALA A 153 30.24 12.94 -0.95
C ALA A 153 29.61 12.50 0.37
N HIS A 154 28.28 12.50 0.46
CA HIS A 154 27.53 12.17 1.68
C HIS A 154 26.85 10.80 1.59
N ALA A 155 27.32 9.94 0.68
CA ALA A 155 26.67 8.67 0.41
C ALA A 155 26.75 7.70 1.61
N LEU A 156 25.59 7.23 2.06
CA LEU A 156 25.46 6.12 3.00
C LEU A 156 25.58 4.79 2.25
N THR A 157 25.92 3.71 2.96
CA THR A 157 26.12 2.36 2.40
C THR A 157 25.37 1.35 3.24
N ASP A 158 24.88 0.28 2.62
CA ASP A 158 24.23 -0.86 3.28
C ASP A 158 23.02 -0.43 4.13
N VAL A 159 22.15 0.42 3.56
CA VAL A 159 20.97 0.97 4.24
C VAL A 159 19.74 0.14 3.90
N SER A 160 19.00 -0.33 4.91
CA SER A 160 17.74 -1.07 4.69
C SER A 160 16.56 -0.14 4.40
N THR A 161 16.46 0.96 5.15
CA THR A 161 15.34 1.90 5.12
C THR A 161 15.90 3.30 5.32
N TYR A 162 15.40 4.27 4.55
CA TYR A 162 15.85 5.65 4.66
C TYR A 162 14.65 6.59 4.76
N THR A 163 14.75 7.54 5.67
CA THR A 163 13.70 8.52 5.90
C THR A 163 13.91 9.72 4.97
N VAL A 164 12.89 10.05 4.18
CA VAL A 164 12.82 11.25 3.33
C VAL A 164 11.70 12.12 3.88
N GLY A 165 12.00 13.39 4.16
CA GLY A 165 11.00 14.32 4.69
C GLY A 165 10.23 15.04 3.58
N PRO A 166 9.07 15.63 3.87
CA PRO A 166 8.29 16.36 2.88
C PRO A 166 9.12 17.53 2.30
N GLY A 167 9.18 17.59 0.98
CA GLY A 167 10.01 18.55 0.23
C GLY A 167 11.47 18.14 0.04
N ALA A 168 11.89 16.98 0.55
CA ALA A 168 13.24 16.47 0.41
C ALA A 168 13.34 15.39 -0.69
N GLY A 169 14.58 15.12 -1.12
CA GLY A 169 14.86 14.05 -2.07
C GLY A 169 16.09 13.24 -1.70
N ALA A 170 16.19 12.06 -2.28
CA ALA A 170 17.33 11.17 -2.14
C ALA A 170 17.52 10.36 -3.42
N ILE A 171 18.75 9.96 -3.72
CA ILE A 171 19.03 9.00 -4.77
C ILE A 171 19.38 7.66 -4.12
N PHE A 172 18.79 6.59 -4.61
CA PHE A 172 19.04 5.23 -4.14
C PHE A 172 19.66 4.40 -5.25
N ASP A 173 20.81 3.78 -4.98
CA ASP A 173 21.33 2.70 -5.81
C ASP A 173 21.14 1.37 -5.08
N LEU A 174 20.69 0.36 -5.81
CA LEU A 174 20.58 -1.01 -5.33
C LEU A 174 20.86 -2.02 -6.46
N VAL A 175 21.46 -3.15 -6.09
CA VAL A 175 21.69 -4.31 -6.96
C VAL A 175 20.98 -5.51 -6.37
N ILE A 176 19.94 -5.98 -7.06
CA ILE A 176 19.16 -7.15 -6.63
C ILE A 176 19.69 -8.39 -7.37
N PRO A 177 20.38 -9.33 -6.70
CA PRO A 177 21.10 -10.40 -7.39
C PRO A 177 20.19 -11.49 -7.96
N LYS A 178 18.98 -11.66 -7.41
CA LYS A 178 18.07 -12.74 -7.77
C LYS A 178 16.83 -12.18 -8.48
N PRO A 179 16.33 -12.86 -9.53
CA PRO A 179 15.01 -12.57 -10.07
C PRO A 179 13.92 -12.74 -9.01
N GLY A 180 12.86 -11.95 -9.09
CA GLY A 180 11.76 -11.96 -8.14
C GLY A 180 10.97 -10.66 -8.17
N LYS A 181 9.93 -10.60 -7.34
CA LYS A 181 9.13 -9.38 -7.13
C LYS A 181 9.51 -8.78 -5.79
N TYR A 182 10.00 -7.55 -5.81
CA TYR A 182 10.49 -6.84 -4.63
C TYR A 182 9.59 -5.64 -4.40
N ALA A 183 8.87 -5.61 -3.28
CA ALA A 183 7.97 -4.50 -2.98
C ALA A 183 8.76 -3.30 -2.48
N PHE A 184 8.48 -2.11 -3.01
CA PHE A 184 8.94 -0.85 -2.44
C PHE A 184 7.77 -0.14 -1.78
N VAL A 185 8.02 0.43 -0.61
CA VAL A 185 6.96 0.93 0.28
C VAL A 185 7.40 2.19 1.01
N ASP A 186 6.41 2.95 1.45
CA ASP A 186 6.56 3.68 2.70
C ASP A 186 6.43 2.69 3.86
N HIS A 187 7.43 2.65 4.74
CA HIS A 187 7.45 1.76 5.89
C HIS A 187 6.60 2.28 7.06
N ASP A 188 5.90 3.41 6.93
CA ASP A 188 4.66 3.59 7.68
C ASP A 188 3.59 2.64 7.11
N MET A 189 3.29 1.59 7.88
CA MET A 189 2.38 0.53 7.44
C MET A 189 0.96 1.02 7.19
N ALA A 190 0.55 2.15 7.77
CA ALA A 190 -0.74 2.75 7.45
C ALA A 190 -0.73 3.33 6.03
N HIS A 191 0.36 4.00 5.62
CA HIS A 191 0.52 4.57 4.27
C HIS A 191 0.51 3.48 3.20
N LEU A 192 1.14 2.34 3.49
CA LEU A 192 1.11 1.15 2.64
C LEU A 192 -0.35 0.70 2.36
N MET A 193 -1.20 0.68 3.38
CA MET A 193 -2.62 0.27 3.26
C MET A 193 -3.47 1.24 2.45
N ILE A 194 -3.04 2.49 2.30
CA ILE A 194 -3.77 3.53 1.56
C ILE A 194 -3.10 3.96 0.26
N GLY A 195 -2.08 3.23 -0.22
CA GLY A 195 -1.59 3.35 -1.59
C GLY A 195 -0.08 3.29 -1.79
N ALA A 196 0.72 3.46 -0.74
CA ALA A 196 2.17 3.67 -0.81
C ALA A 196 2.95 2.36 -0.96
N VAL A 197 2.62 1.61 -2.01
CA VAL A 197 3.24 0.34 -2.36
C VAL A 197 3.40 0.20 -3.86
N GLY A 198 4.58 -0.25 -4.27
CA GLY A 198 4.86 -0.67 -5.63
C GLY A 198 5.71 -1.93 -5.66
N VAL A 199 5.92 -2.46 -6.86
CA VAL A 199 6.71 -3.67 -7.08
C VAL A 199 7.79 -3.40 -8.13
N ILE A 200 9.00 -3.86 -7.86
CA ILE A 200 10.06 -4.05 -8.85
C ILE A 200 10.05 -5.53 -9.26
N ASP A 201 9.65 -5.79 -10.50
CA ASP A 201 9.73 -7.08 -11.19
C ASP A 201 11.17 -7.27 -11.72
N VAL A 202 12.01 -7.88 -10.90
CA VAL A 202 13.41 -8.16 -11.24
C VAL A 202 13.46 -9.44 -12.07
N ARG A 203 13.92 -9.32 -13.32
CA ARG A 203 13.95 -10.42 -14.30
C ARG A 203 15.35 -10.98 -14.44
N ALA A 204 15.46 -12.25 -14.82
CA ALA A 204 16.75 -12.84 -15.15
C ALA A 204 17.34 -12.16 -16.41
N ASN A 205 18.67 -12.06 -16.50
CA ASN A 205 19.33 -11.64 -17.74
C ASN A 205 18.98 -12.64 -18.87
N GLY A 206 18.01 -12.29 -19.72
CA GLY A 206 17.67 -13.05 -20.94
C GLY A 206 16.55 -14.10 -20.84
N ALA A 207 15.76 -14.19 -19.75
CA ALA A 207 14.57 -15.04 -19.70
C ALA A 207 13.55 -14.61 -18.64
N ALA A 208 12.27 -14.99 -18.85
CA ALA A 208 11.15 -14.75 -17.96
C ALA A 208 11.34 -15.36 -16.56
N SER A 209 10.69 -14.74 -15.57
CA SER A 209 10.82 -15.00 -14.14
C SER A 209 10.75 -16.50 -13.77
N ALA A 210 11.70 -16.96 -12.96
CA ALA A 210 11.69 -18.29 -12.38
C ALA A 210 10.60 -18.41 -11.30
N GLU A 211 9.97 -19.58 -11.24
CA GLU A 211 8.94 -19.91 -10.26
C GLU A 211 9.51 -19.92 -8.84
N ALA A 212 8.74 -19.39 -7.89
CA ALA A 212 9.15 -19.30 -6.49
C ALA A 212 9.39 -20.72 -5.92
N PRO A 213 10.44 -20.93 -5.11
CA PRO A 213 10.66 -22.21 -4.45
C PRO A 213 9.50 -22.52 -3.49
N ALA A 214 9.05 -23.78 -3.49
CA ALA A 214 8.05 -24.26 -2.56
C ALA A 214 8.55 -24.10 -1.12
N VAL A 215 7.86 -23.27 -0.33
CA VAL A 215 8.12 -23.15 1.10
C VAL A 215 7.50 -24.35 1.80
N THR A 216 8.32 -25.29 2.25
CA THR A 216 7.85 -26.38 3.11
C THR A 216 7.65 -25.86 4.53
N ALA A 217 6.46 -26.10 5.10
CA ALA A 217 6.15 -25.71 6.47
C ALA A 217 7.12 -26.37 7.47
N PRO A 218 7.71 -25.62 8.41
CA PRO A 218 8.28 -26.23 9.61
C PRO A 218 7.16 -26.91 10.42
N PRO A 219 7.46 -27.95 11.22
CA PRO A 219 6.46 -28.58 12.07
C PRO A 219 5.87 -27.52 13.01
N VAL A 220 4.53 -27.46 13.02
CA VAL A 220 3.76 -26.55 13.87
C VAL A 220 4.07 -26.90 15.33
N VAL A 221 4.92 -26.11 15.97
CA VAL A 221 5.02 -26.12 17.42
C VAL A 221 3.85 -25.29 17.92
N SER A 222 2.78 -25.96 18.30
CA SER A 222 1.63 -25.33 18.94
C SER A 222 2.09 -24.65 20.23
N ALA A 223 2.14 -23.31 20.23
CA ALA A 223 2.17 -22.55 21.46
C ALA A 223 0.91 -22.92 22.30
N PRO A 224 0.99 -22.95 23.63
CA PRO A 224 -0.18 -23.21 24.45
C PRO A 224 -1.21 -22.12 24.18
N ALA A 225 -2.42 -22.50 23.76
CA ALA A 225 -3.53 -21.58 23.63
C ALA A 225 -3.78 -20.93 24.99
N ALA A 226 -3.58 -19.62 25.08
CA ALA A 226 -4.18 -18.86 26.18
C ALA A 226 -5.70 -19.01 26.04
N SER A 227 -6.34 -19.64 27.03
CA SER A 227 -7.80 -19.74 27.11
C SER A 227 -8.40 -18.34 27.25
N GLN A 228 -8.71 -17.71 26.13
CA GLN A 228 -9.55 -16.52 26.10
C GLN A 228 -11.01 -17.00 26.09
N THR A 229 -11.75 -16.63 27.14
CA THR A 229 -13.20 -16.86 27.19
C THR A 229 -13.85 -15.95 26.16
N LEU A 230 -14.56 -16.54 25.18
CA LEU A 230 -15.32 -15.78 24.17
C LEU A 230 -16.32 -14.83 24.85
N ALA A 231 -16.57 -13.68 24.23
CA ALA A 231 -17.60 -12.75 24.67
C ALA A 231 -18.98 -13.45 24.70
N PRO A 232 -19.83 -13.17 25.71
CA PRO A 232 -21.14 -13.80 25.84
C PRO A 232 -22.05 -13.50 24.64
N GLU A 233 -22.80 -14.50 24.21
CA GLU A 233 -23.80 -14.36 23.14
C GLU A 233 -24.99 -13.53 23.64
N PRO A 234 -25.52 -12.60 22.83
CA PRO A 234 -26.75 -11.90 23.16
C PRO A 234 -27.94 -12.86 23.27
N SER A 235 -28.88 -12.56 24.18
CA SER A 235 -30.11 -13.32 24.35
C SER A 235 -31.19 -12.88 23.35
N GLY A 236 -31.83 -13.85 22.68
CA GLY A 236 -32.90 -13.61 21.71
C GLY A 236 -32.60 -14.11 20.30
N PRO A 237 -33.53 -13.90 19.34
CA PRO A 237 -33.30 -14.25 17.95
C PRO A 237 -32.16 -13.42 17.34
N TYR A 238 -31.37 -14.04 16.47
CA TYR A 238 -30.30 -13.34 15.75
C TYR A 238 -30.90 -12.31 14.78
N HIS A 239 -30.38 -11.09 14.83
CA HIS A 239 -30.63 -10.04 13.84
C HIS A 239 -29.28 -9.51 13.35
N PHE A 240 -29.13 -9.38 12.03
CA PHE A 240 -27.91 -8.82 11.45
C PHE A 240 -27.79 -7.33 11.80
N ASP A 241 -26.73 -7.00 12.54
CA ASP A 241 -26.35 -5.61 12.84
C ASP A 241 -25.25 -5.17 11.86
N SER A 242 -25.66 -4.40 10.85
CA SER A 242 -24.75 -3.94 9.79
C SER A 242 -23.62 -3.03 10.29
N THR A 243 -23.89 -2.19 11.30
CA THR A 243 -22.89 -1.29 11.89
C THR A 243 -21.86 -2.11 12.67
N LYS A 244 -22.33 -3.07 13.48
CA LYS A 244 -21.43 -3.97 14.22
C LYS A 244 -20.64 -4.88 13.29
N GLY A 245 -21.26 -5.41 12.23
CA GLY A 245 -20.61 -6.22 11.21
C GLY A 245 -19.48 -5.46 10.51
N ALA A 246 -19.71 -4.21 10.11
CA ALA A 246 -18.69 -3.35 9.52
C ALA A 246 -17.53 -3.04 10.48
N ALA A 247 -17.83 -2.73 11.75
CA ALA A 247 -16.81 -2.45 12.76
C ALA A 247 -15.94 -3.68 13.06
N LEU A 248 -16.57 -4.86 13.21
CA LEU A 248 -15.86 -6.12 13.42
C LEU A 248 -15.02 -6.51 12.20
N PHE A 249 -15.54 -6.32 10.98
CA PHE A 249 -14.76 -6.53 9.76
C PHE A 249 -13.54 -5.61 9.70
N SER A 250 -13.72 -4.32 10.00
CA SER A 250 -12.63 -3.36 10.04
C SER A 250 -11.54 -3.76 11.04
N ALA A 251 -11.93 -4.29 12.21
CA ALA A 251 -11.00 -4.65 13.26
C ALA A 251 -10.25 -5.96 13.01
N ASN A 252 -10.86 -6.93 12.31
CA ASN A 252 -10.34 -8.30 12.24
C ASN A 252 -9.96 -8.76 10.83
N CYS A 253 -10.55 -8.17 9.79
CA CYS A 253 -10.51 -8.71 8.44
C CYS A 253 -9.90 -7.73 7.43
N ALA A 254 -10.15 -6.42 7.63
CA ALA A 254 -9.75 -5.38 6.69
C ALA A 254 -8.24 -5.22 6.51
N ALA A 255 -7.42 -5.61 7.51
CA ALA A 255 -5.96 -5.56 7.38
C ALA A 255 -5.43 -6.40 6.20
N CYS A 256 -6.11 -7.51 5.87
CA CYS A 256 -5.75 -8.36 4.72
C CYS A 256 -6.69 -8.15 3.54
N HIS A 257 -8.00 -8.15 3.79
CA HIS A 257 -9.01 -8.09 2.73
C HIS A 257 -9.36 -6.67 2.27
N GLN A 258 -8.76 -5.65 2.90
CA GLN A 258 -8.99 -4.23 2.66
C GLN A 258 -10.43 -3.79 3.00
N ALA A 259 -10.62 -2.50 3.28
CA ALA A 259 -11.96 -1.94 3.53
C ALA A 259 -12.90 -2.07 2.31
N THR A 260 -12.32 -2.18 1.11
CA THR A 260 -13.04 -2.36 -0.17
C THR A 260 -13.38 -3.81 -0.48
N GLY A 261 -12.92 -4.77 0.33
CA GLY A 261 -13.09 -6.20 0.10
C GLY A 261 -12.35 -6.73 -1.14
N LEU A 262 -11.43 -5.95 -1.72
CA LEU A 262 -10.66 -6.37 -2.90
C LEU A 262 -9.41 -7.19 -2.54
N GLY A 263 -8.99 -7.17 -1.28
CA GLY A 263 -7.73 -7.78 -0.86
C GLY A 263 -6.54 -7.22 -1.63
N MET A 264 -5.55 -8.07 -1.87
CA MET A 264 -4.36 -7.78 -2.64
C MET A 264 -4.09 -8.95 -3.59
N ALA A 265 -4.24 -8.74 -4.91
CA ALA A 265 -4.06 -9.80 -5.89
C ALA A 265 -2.72 -10.56 -5.71
N GLY A 266 -2.79 -11.89 -5.67
CA GLY A 266 -1.63 -12.75 -5.41
C GLY A 266 -1.18 -12.87 -3.94
N VAL A 267 -1.73 -12.08 -3.01
CA VAL A 267 -1.35 -12.09 -1.59
C VAL A 267 -2.54 -12.35 -0.67
N PHE A 268 -3.64 -11.60 -0.82
CA PHE A 268 -4.89 -11.75 -0.08
C PHE A 268 -6.08 -11.77 -1.03
N PRO A 269 -6.96 -12.77 -0.99
CA PRO A 269 -8.02 -12.90 -1.98
C PRO A 269 -9.11 -11.82 -1.81
N PRO A 270 -9.76 -11.42 -2.91
CA PRO A 270 -10.92 -10.55 -2.84
C PRO A 270 -12.08 -11.29 -2.16
N LEU A 271 -12.87 -10.55 -1.38
CA LEU A 271 -14.18 -10.94 -0.85
C LEU A 271 -15.32 -10.37 -1.72
N LYS A 272 -15.09 -9.21 -2.34
CA LYS A 272 -15.97 -8.65 -3.36
C LYS A 272 -16.00 -9.57 -4.58
N GLY A 273 -17.19 -10.04 -4.97
CA GLY A 273 -17.36 -10.93 -6.12
C GLY A 273 -16.80 -12.35 -5.92
N ASN A 274 -16.40 -12.71 -4.70
CA ASN A 274 -15.81 -14.03 -4.43
C ASN A 274 -16.88 -15.12 -4.48
N ALA A 275 -16.60 -16.22 -5.18
CA ALA A 275 -17.54 -17.33 -5.33
C ALA A 275 -18.02 -17.92 -3.98
N ALA A 276 -17.14 -18.05 -2.99
CA ALA A 276 -17.50 -18.59 -1.67
C ALA A 276 -18.35 -17.61 -0.85
N VAL A 277 -18.12 -16.30 -1.02
CA VAL A 277 -18.96 -15.25 -0.39
C VAL A 277 -20.32 -15.18 -1.08
N LEU A 278 -20.33 -15.38 -2.40
CA LEU A 278 -21.55 -15.32 -3.20
C LEU A 278 -22.42 -16.58 -3.13
N ASP A 279 -21.84 -17.70 -2.69
CA ASP A 279 -22.49 -19.01 -2.64
C ASP A 279 -23.72 -18.98 -1.71
N PRO A 280 -24.93 -19.39 -2.19
CA PRO A 280 -26.09 -19.57 -1.33
C PRO A 280 -25.85 -20.54 -0.16
N ASP A 281 -24.95 -21.50 -0.31
CA ASP A 281 -24.44 -22.35 0.78
C ASP A 281 -23.24 -21.66 1.46
N PRO A 282 -23.40 -21.14 2.69
CA PRO A 282 -22.35 -20.40 3.38
C PRO A 282 -21.28 -21.30 3.99
N THR A 283 -21.37 -22.63 3.86
CA THR A 283 -20.51 -23.58 4.56
C THR A 283 -19.02 -23.28 4.33
N LYS A 284 -18.60 -23.06 3.07
CA LYS A 284 -17.19 -22.77 2.76
C LYS A 284 -16.70 -21.47 3.42
N GLN A 285 -17.53 -20.43 3.43
CA GLN A 285 -17.18 -19.14 4.04
C GLN A 285 -17.13 -19.23 5.57
N ILE A 286 -18.08 -19.95 6.18
CA ILE A 286 -18.10 -20.18 7.64
C ILE A 286 -16.86 -20.95 8.08
N GLU A 287 -16.50 -22.04 7.40
CA GLU A 287 -15.32 -22.85 7.71
C GLU A 287 -14.03 -22.03 7.58
N ALA A 288 -13.92 -21.20 6.55
CA ALA A 288 -12.79 -20.31 6.35
C ALA A 288 -12.56 -19.35 7.53
N VAL A 289 -13.62 -18.70 8.01
CA VAL A 289 -13.52 -17.77 9.15
C VAL A 289 -13.25 -18.51 10.46
N LEU A 290 -13.91 -19.67 10.67
CA LEU A 290 -13.75 -20.43 11.91
C LEU A 290 -12.37 -21.07 12.05
N HIS A 291 -11.80 -21.55 10.94
CA HIS A 291 -10.65 -22.46 10.96
C HIS A 291 -9.45 -21.96 10.18
N GLY A 292 -9.57 -20.82 9.50
CA GLY A 292 -8.54 -20.30 8.62
C GLY A 292 -8.51 -21.02 7.28
N LEU A 293 -7.65 -20.55 6.39
CA LEU A 293 -7.42 -21.10 5.05
C LEU A 293 -5.95 -20.98 4.69
N HIS A 294 -5.46 -21.83 3.79
CA HIS A 294 -4.12 -21.71 3.23
C HIS A 294 -4.03 -22.42 1.88
N GLY A 295 -3.40 -21.79 0.89
CA GLY A 295 -3.11 -22.40 -0.41
C GLY A 295 -4.33 -22.56 -1.32
N GLU A 296 -5.42 -21.84 -1.07
CA GLU A 296 -6.63 -21.91 -1.89
C GLU A 296 -6.40 -21.29 -3.28
N ASN A 297 -6.95 -21.93 -4.31
CA ASN A 297 -7.05 -21.35 -5.65
C ASN A 297 -8.39 -20.62 -5.78
N ILE A 298 -8.32 -19.30 -5.97
CA ILE A 298 -9.48 -18.44 -6.13
C ILE A 298 -9.34 -17.71 -7.46
N GLY A 299 -10.24 -18.00 -8.40
CA GLY A 299 -10.25 -17.34 -9.72
C GLY A 299 -9.00 -17.58 -10.56
N GLY A 300 -8.31 -18.72 -10.38
CA GLY A 300 -7.07 -19.04 -11.10
C GLY A 300 -5.80 -18.51 -10.45
N THR A 301 -5.90 -17.80 -9.32
CA THR A 301 -4.75 -17.34 -8.53
C THR A 301 -4.65 -18.15 -7.24
N VAL A 302 -3.47 -18.70 -6.96
CA VAL A 302 -3.18 -19.41 -5.71
C VAL A 302 -2.76 -18.40 -4.66
N TYR A 303 -3.46 -18.39 -3.52
CA TYR A 303 -3.16 -17.51 -2.39
C TYR A 303 -2.42 -18.31 -1.30
N ALA A 304 -1.11 -18.14 -1.25
CA ALA A 304 -0.23 -18.87 -0.34
C ALA A 304 -0.20 -18.28 1.09
N THR A 305 -0.67 -17.05 1.31
CA THR A 305 -0.69 -16.45 2.64
C THR A 305 -1.74 -17.15 3.52
N PRO A 306 -1.40 -17.69 4.71
CA PRO A 306 -2.38 -18.29 5.59
C PRO A 306 -3.36 -17.24 6.14
N MET A 307 -4.66 -17.51 6.02
CA MET A 307 -5.71 -16.81 6.74
C MET A 307 -5.81 -17.39 8.17
N PRO A 308 -5.64 -16.59 9.23
CA PRO A 308 -5.79 -17.06 10.61
C PRO A 308 -7.20 -17.57 10.92
N ALA A 309 -7.30 -18.49 11.88
CA ALA A 309 -8.58 -18.96 12.41
C ALA A 309 -9.15 -17.98 13.44
N PHE A 310 -10.41 -17.55 13.28
CA PHE A 310 -11.07 -16.64 14.22
C PHE A 310 -12.05 -17.34 15.16
N GLY A 311 -12.25 -18.65 15.00
CA GLY A 311 -13.18 -19.42 15.81
C GLY A 311 -12.92 -19.29 17.32
N ASN A 312 -11.67 -19.19 17.77
CA ASN A 312 -11.37 -19.10 19.20
C ASN A 312 -11.36 -17.66 19.74
N SER A 313 -11.49 -16.65 18.89
CA SER A 313 -11.39 -15.24 19.28
C SER A 313 -12.71 -14.48 19.15
N LEU A 314 -13.63 -14.93 18.30
CA LEU A 314 -14.92 -14.30 18.07
C LEU A 314 -16.08 -15.26 18.38
N ASN A 315 -17.17 -14.75 18.95
CA ASN A 315 -18.37 -15.53 19.22
C ASN A 315 -19.19 -15.77 17.92
N ASN A 316 -20.26 -16.55 17.98
CA ASN A 316 -21.06 -16.89 16.80
C ASN A 316 -21.80 -15.69 16.21
N THR A 317 -22.35 -14.83 17.08
CA THR A 317 -23.05 -13.62 16.63
C THR A 317 -22.11 -12.66 15.89
N ASP A 318 -20.88 -12.48 16.38
CA ASP A 318 -19.90 -11.59 15.80
C ASP A 318 -19.40 -12.14 14.45
N ILE A 319 -19.12 -13.43 14.37
CA ILE A 319 -18.78 -14.08 13.09
C ILE A 319 -19.94 -13.99 12.10
N ALA A 320 -21.19 -14.20 12.54
CA ALA A 320 -22.36 -14.05 11.68
C ALA A 320 -22.51 -12.62 11.16
N ASN A 321 -22.25 -11.61 12.00
CA ASN A 321 -22.26 -10.20 11.58
C ASN A 321 -21.14 -9.87 10.59
N ILE A 322 -19.93 -10.40 10.77
CA ILE A 322 -18.82 -10.24 9.82
C ILE A 322 -19.20 -10.85 8.47
N ILE A 323 -19.62 -12.11 8.46
CA ILE A 323 -19.98 -12.83 7.23
C ILE A 323 -21.14 -12.14 6.51
N ASN A 324 -22.15 -11.66 7.25
CA ASN A 324 -23.27 -10.93 6.66
C ASN A 324 -22.86 -9.56 6.12
N HIS A 325 -21.89 -8.88 6.73
CA HIS A 325 -21.29 -7.68 6.15
C HIS A 325 -20.61 -8.02 4.82
N GLU A 326 -19.78 -9.06 4.75
CA GLU A 326 -19.14 -9.48 3.49
C GLU A 326 -20.14 -9.86 2.39
N ARG A 327 -21.23 -10.56 2.76
CA ARG A 327 -22.28 -11.04 1.84
C ARG A 327 -23.22 -9.95 1.34
N SER A 328 -23.20 -8.77 1.96
CA SER A 328 -24.05 -7.61 1.60
C SER A 328 -23.28 -6.36 1.18
N SER A 329 -21.95 -6.35 1.35
CA SER A 329 -21.08 -5.22 1.00
C SER A 329 -20.55 -5.29 -0.42
N TRP A 330 -20.09 -4.14 -0.92
CA TRP A 330 -19.37 -4.00 -2.19
C TRP A 330 -20.09 -4.52 -3.44
N GLY A 331 -21.43 -4.61 -3.37
CA GLY A 331 -22.27 -5.15 -4.46
C GLY A 331 -22.49 -6.67 -4.38
N ASN A 332 -21.98 -7.35 -3.36
CA ASN A 332 -22.36 -8.73 -3.07
C ASN A 332 -23.85 -8.79 -2.66
N GLN A 333 -24.55 -9.82 -3.14
CA GLN A 333 -25.95 -10.05 -2.83
C GLN A 333 -26.18 -11.54 -2.58
N SER A 334 -26.03 -11.94 -1.32
CA SER A 334 -26.15 -13.36 -0.95
C SER A 334 -27.01 -13.55 0.29
N LYS A 335 -27.52 -14.76 0.45
CA LYS A 335 -28.39 -15.12 1.59
C LYS A 335 -27.63 -14.88 2.90
N LEU A 336 -28.21 -14.07 3.79
CA LEU A 336 -27.65 -13.85 5.12
C LEU A 336 -27.69 -15.13 5.96
N ILE A 337 -26.73 -15.27 6.86
CA ILE A 337 -26.60 -16.38 7.80
C ILE A 337 -26.99 -15.95 9.21
N THR A 338 -27.11 -16.92 10.10
CA THR A 338 -27.44 -16.73 11.51
C THR A 338 -26.29 -17.18 12.41
N ALA A 339 -26.31 -16.75 13.67
CA ALA A 339 -25.41 -17.27 14.70
C ALA A 339 -25.54 -18.81 14.87
N ASN A 340 -26.71 -19.39 14.57
CA ASN A 340 -26.90 -20.84 14.62
C ASN A 340 -26.17 -21.58 13.48
N ASP A 341 -26.06 -20.97 12.31
CA ASP A 341 -25.29 -21.53 11.19
C ASP A 341 -23.80 -21.59 11.54
N VAL A 342 -23.27 -20.53 12.14
CA VAL A 342 -21.88 -20.51 12.64
C VAL A 342 -21.68 -21.54 13.76
N LYS A 343 -22.64 -21.63 14.69
CA LYS A 343 -22.62 -22.62 15.77
C LYS A 343 -22.66 -24.06 15.23
N ALA A 344 -23.35 -24.31 14.13
CA ALA A 344 -23.36 -25.59 13.44
C ALA A 344 -21.99 -25.88 12.81
N GLY A 345 -21.39 -24.92 12.12
CA GLY A 345 -20.03 -25.03 11.55
C GLY A 345 -18.99 -25.41 12.61
N ARG A 346 -19.02 -24.76 13.77
CA ARG A 346 -18.13 -25.10 14.91
C ARG A 346 -18.21 -26.56 15.37
N LYS A 347 -19.37 -27.20 15.22
CA LYS A 347 -19.59 -28.60 15.58
C LYS A 347 -19.26 -29.57 14.43
N ALA A 348 -19.23 -29.08 13.20
CA ALA A 348 -19.06 -29.89 12.00
C ALA A 348 -17.61 -30.38 11.80
N ARG A 349 -16.64 -29.84 12.54
CA ARG A 349 -15.26 -30.36 12.55
C ARG A 349 -15.15 -31.68 13.32
N LEU A 350 -15.63 -32.76 12.70
CA LEU A 350 -15.35 -34.16 13.02
C LEU A 350 -15.11 -34.94 11.72
N LYS A 351 -13.95 -34.71 11.10
CA LYS A 351 -12.99 -35.72 10.60
C LYS A 351 -11.82 -35.03 9.90
#